data_AF-A0A3N5ZY09-F1
#
_entry.id   AF-A0A3N5ZY09-F1
#
_cell.length_a   1.000
_cell.length_b   1.000
_cell.length_c   1.000
_cell.angle_alpha   90.00
_cell.angle_beta   90.00
_cell.angle_gamma   90.00
#
_symmetry.space_group_name_H-M   'P 1'
#
loop_
_entity.id
_entity.type
_entity.pdbx_description
1 polymer ?
#
loop_
_entity_poly.entity_id
_entity_poly.type
_entity_poly.pdbx_seq_one_letter_code
_entity_poly.pdbx_strand_id
1 'polypeptide(L)' 'MINTNRSVAGFNLIWLWERLDHLTEMYDRVEAALPDPPFVGRAFPFAEAPAALQWLKAGASVGKVVLEVTPASDPNP' A
#
# COMPACT_ATOMS: atom_id res chain seq x y z
N MET A 1 28.35 23.36 22.47
CA MET A 1 27.05 22.67 22.56
C MET A 1 27.04 21.60 21.46
N ILE A 2 27.46 20.38 21.80
CA ILE A 2 27.63 19.30 20.82
C ILE A 2 26.26 18.68 20.52
N ASN A 3 25.80 18.94 19.30
CA ASN A 3 25.21 17.98 18.37
C ASN A 3 24.04 17.12 18.89
N THR A 4 22.81 17.54 18.63
CA THR A 4 21.66 16.64 18.68
C THR A 4 21.87 15.55 17.63
N ASN A 5 22.11 14.31 18.06
CA ASN A 5 22.27 13.13 17.20
C ASN A 5 20.97 12.81 16.45
N ARG A 6 20.63 13.63 15.46
CA ARG A 6 19.46 13.49 14.60
C ARG A 6 19.93 13.03 13.23
N SER A 7 19.19 12.09 12.67
CA SER A 7 19.37 11.63 11.30
C SER A 7 18.16 11.99 10.46
N VAL A 8 18.39 12.17 9.16
CA VAL A 8 17.34 12.23 8.14
C VAL A 8 17.55 11.01 7.26
N ALA A 9 16.55 10.13 7.18
CA ALA A 9 16.59 8.93 6.36
C ALA A 9 15.58 9.07 5.21
N GLY A 10 16.07 8.97 3.97
CA GLY A 10 15.22 8.80 2.80
C GLY A 10 14.79 7.34 2.69
N PHE A 11 13.53 7.09 2.37
CA PHE A 11 13.00 5.75 2.14
C PHE A 11 12.38 5.68 0.75
N ASN A 12 12.71 4.63 -0.01
CA ASN A 12 12.20 4.40 -1.35
C ASN A 12 11.95 2.91 -1.57
N LEU A 13 10.69 2.55 -1.78
CA LEU A 13 10.26 1.16 -2.00
C LEU A 13 10.69 0.60 -3.36
N ILE A 14 10.90 1.45 -4.37
CA ILE A 14 11.27 1.00 -5.73
C ILE A 14 12.64 0.31 -5.72
N TRP A 15 13.60 0.83 -4.95
CA TRP A 15 14.94 0.24 -4.81
C TRP A 15 14.90 -1.13 -4.11
N LEU A 16 13.94 -1.32 -3.20
CA LEU A 16 13.79 -2.55 -2.43
C LEU A 16 13.26 -3.70 -3.29
N TRP A 17 12.67 -3.41 -4.45
CA TRP A 17 12.19 -4.40 -5.41
C TRP A 17 13.31 -5.27 -6.01
N GLU A 18 14.54 -4.75 -6.11
CA GLU A 18 15.71 -5.52 -6.56
C GLU A 18 16.33 -6.38 -5.45
N ARG A 19 15.84 -6.25 -4.22
CA ARG A 19 16.35 -6.89 -3.00
C ARG A 19 15.23 -7.66 -2.30
N LEU A 20 14.61 -8.58 -3.03
CA LEU A 20 13.42 -9.31 -2.58
C LEU A 20 13.62 -10.00 -1.21
N ASP A 21 14.80 -10.58 -0.95
CA ASP A 21 15.08 -11.23 0.35
C ASP A 21 14.95 -10.24 1.52
N HIS A 22 15.48 -9.02 1.37
CA HIS A 22 15.36 -7.97 2.38
C HIS A 22 13.93 -7.43 2.46
N LEU A 23 13.23 -7.32 1.33
CA LEU A 23 11.83 -6.90 1.31
C LEU A 23 10.95 -7.87 2.12
N THR A 24 11.09 -9.17 1.85
CA THR A 24 10.30 -10.22 2.50
C THR A 24 10.56 -10.26 3.99
N GLU A 25 11.82 -10.30 4.43
CA GLU A 25 12.14 -10.30 5.87
C GLU A 25 11.55 -9.07 6.59
N MET A 26 11.66 -7.89 5.98
CA MET A 26 11.10 -6.67 6.56
C MET A 26 9.57 -6.67 6.55
N TYR A 27 8.95 -7.17 5.48
CA TYR A 27 7.51 -7.25 5.35
C TYR A 27 6.91 -8.14 6.43
N ASP A 28 7.46 -9.35 6.63
CA ASP A 28 6.98 -10.30 7.64
C ASP A 28 7.00 -9.68 9.04
N ARG A 29 8.04 -8.91 9.35
CA ARG A 29 8.18 -8.20 10.63
C ARG A 29 7.15 -7.08 10.79
N VAL A 30 6.83 -6.36 9.72
CA VAL A 30 5.82 -5.30 9.73
C VAL A 30 4.42 -5.90 9.86
N GLU A 31 4.12 -6.96 9.11
CA GLU A 31 2.85 -7.67 9.16
C GLU A 31 2.59 -8.24 10.56
N ALA A 32 3.58 -8.87 11.18
CA ALA A 32 3.48 -9.35 12.56
C ALA A 32 3.23 -8.24 13.59
N ALA A 33 3.61 -6.99 13.28
CA ALA A 33 3.41 -5.83 14.14
C ALA A 33 2.07 -5.10 13.89
N LEU A 34 1.33 -5.46 12.84
CA LEU A 34 0.06 -4.85 12.45
C LEU A 34 -1.08 -5.87 12.65
N PRO A 35 -1.70 -5.90 13.84
CA PRO A 35 -2.69 -6.93 14.18
C PRO A 35 -4.02 -6.76 13.42
N ASP A 36 -4.31 -5.54 12.97
CA ASP A 36 -5.53 -5.20 12.26
C ASP A 36 -5.26 -5.01 10.77
N PRO A 37 -6.21 -5.40 9.90
CA PRO A 37 -6.08 -5.15 8.49
C PRO A 37 -6.02 -3.64 8.19
N PRO A 38 -5.36 -3.22 7.11
CA PRO A 38 -5.33 -1.81 6.70
C PRO A 38 -6.74 -1.25 6.53
N PHE A 39 -6.99 -0.07 7.10
CA PHE A 39 -8.27 0.60 6.96
C PHE A 39 -8.58 0.93 5.49
N VAL A 40 -9.65 0.34 4.96
CA VAL A 40 -10.16 0.63 3.61
C VAL A 40 -11.15 1.79 3.71
N GLY A 41 -10.77 2.94 3.16
CA GLY A 41 -11.61 4.13 3.18
C GLY A 41 -12.71 4.10 2.12
N ARG A 42 -12.41 3.54 0.95
CA ARG A 42 -13.36 3.43 -0.15
C ARG A 42 -12.97 2.33 -1.14
N ALA A 43 -13.96 1.57 -1.59
CA ALA A 43 -13.85 0.64 -2.70
C ALA A 43 -14.57 1.20 -3.94
N PHE A 44 -14.04 0.91 -5.12
CA PHE A 44 -14.65 1.21 -6.42
C PHE A 44 -14.64 -0.05 -7.29
N PRO A 45 -15.65 -0.26 -8.15
CA PRO A 45 -15.54 -1.25 -9.21
C PRO A 45 -14.34 -0.93 -10.12
N PHE A 46 -13.68 -1.95 -10.67
CA PHE A 46 -12.55 -1.74 -11.58
C PHE A 46 -12.90 -0.85 -12.79
N ALA A 47 -14.13 -0.93 -13.29
CA ALA A 47 -14.64 -0.07 -14.37
C ALA A 47 -14.59 1.43 -14.03
N GLU A 48 -14.54 1.79 -12.74
CA GLU A 48 -14.48 3.15 -12.23
C GLU A 48 -13.06 3.57 -11.79
N ALA A 49 -12.01 2.85 -12.23
CA ALA A 49 -10.63 3.19 -11.90
C ALA A 49 -10.25 4.66 -12.12
N PRO A 50 -10.69 5.35 -13.20
CA PRO A 50 -10.44 6.79 -13.35
C PRO A 50 -11.03 7.62 -12.21
N ALA A 51 -12.24 7.31 -11.75
CA ALA A 51 -12.89 8.01 -10.64
C ALA A 51 -12.18 7.75 -9.31
N ALA A 52 -11.77 6.50 -9.08
CA ALA A 52 -10.97 6.13 -7.90
C ALA A 52 -9.66 6.90 -7.83
N LEU A 53 -8.97 7.08 -8.97
CA LEU A 53 -7.73 7.85 -9.05
C LEU A 53 -7.97 9.34 -8.77
N GLN A 54 -9.04 9.93 -9.32
CA GLN A 54 -9.38 11.32 -9.03
C GLN A 54 -9.69 11.53 -7.54
N TRP A 55 -10.41 10.59 -6.93
CA TRP A 55 -10.68 10.60 -5.49
C TRP A 55 -9.40 10.55 -4.65
N LEU A 56 -8.47 9.65 -4.98
CA LEU A 56 -7.17 9.56 -4.31
C LEU A 56 -6.36 10.86 -4.45
N LYS A 57 -6.32 11.43 -5.66
CA LYS A 57 -5.58 12.67 -5.96
C LYS A 57 -6.18 13.91 -5.31
N ALA A 58 -7.46 13.90 -4.95
CA ALA A 58 -8.12 15.02 -4.30
C ALA A 58 -7.58 15.30 -2.88
N GLY A 59 -6.84 14.35 -2.29
CA GLY A 59 -6.26 14.50 -0.94
C GLY A 59 -7.27 14.42 0.21
N ALA A 60 -8.55 14.17 -0.08
CA ALA A 60 -9.61 13.98 0.91
C ALA A 60 -9.82 12.51 1.31
N SER A 61 -9.10 11.57 0.68
CA SER A 61 -9.19 10.15 1.01
C SER A 61 -8.49 9.85 2.34
N VAL A 62 -9.18 9.15 3.24
CA VAL A 62 -8.59 8.56 4.45
C VAL A 62 -8.47 7.05 4.25
N GLY A 63 -7.31 6.47 4.53
CA GLY A 63 -7.09 5.03 4.36
C GLY A 63 -6.88 4.59 2.92
N LYS A 64 -7.01 3.29 2.68
CA LYS A 64 -6.76 2.66 1.38
C LYS A 64 -7.95 2.85 0.44
N VAL A 65 -7.66 3.22 -0.80
CA VAL A 65 -8.60 3.18 -1.92
C VAL A 65 -8.40 1.87 -2.66
N VAL A 66 -9.45 1.06 -2.78
CA VAL A 66 -9.39 -0.29 -3.37
C VAL A 66 -10.19 -0.34 -4.66
N LEU A 67 -9.67 -1.09 -5.65
CA LEU A 67 -10.43 -1.48 -6.82
C LEU A 67 -10.89 -2.92 -6.67
N GLU A 68 -12.18 -3.15 -6.81
CA GLU A 68 -12.78 -4.47 -6.83
C GLU A 68 -12.77 -4.99 -8.27
N VAL A 69 -11.99 -6.05 -8.48
CA VAL A 69 -12.07 -6.87 -9.68
C VAL A 69 -13.05 -7.99 -9.38
N THR A 70 -14.22 -7.97 -10.02
CA THR A 70 -15.08 -9.16 -10.03
C THR A 70 -14.25 -10.28 -10.65
N PRO A 71 -14.04 -11.42 -9.96
CA PRO A 71 -13.42 -12.56 -10.62
C PRO A 71 -14.30 -12.92 -11.82
N ALA A 72 -13.70 -13.00 -13.01
CA ALA A 72 -14.37 -13.65 -14.13
C ALA A 72 -14.80 -15.03 -13.60
N SER A 73 -16.09 -15.36 -13.71
CA SER A 73 -16.59 -16.69 -13.39
C SER A 73 -15.63 -17.71 -14.01
N ASP A 74 -14.99 -18.53 -13.18
CA ASP A 74 -14.08 -19.59 -13.66
C ASP A 74 -14.78 -20.36 -14.78
N PRO A 75 -14.29 -20.32 -16.04
CA PRO A 75 -14.89 -21.09 -17.11
C PRO A 75 -14.33 -22.53 -17.16
N ASN A 76 -13.65 -23.02 -16.13
CA ASN A 76 -13.05 -24.35 -16.17
C ASN A 76 -13.39 -25.19 -14.91
N PRO A 77 -14.16 -26.28 -15.05
CA PRO A 77 -14.44 -27.23 -13.98
C PRO A 77 -13.23 -28.07 -13.56
#